data_AF-A0A5Q4G869-F1
#
_entry.id   AF-A0A5Q4G869-F1
#
_cell.length_a   1.000
_cell.length_b   1.000
_cell.length_c   1.000
_cell.angle_alpha   90.00
_cell.angle_beta   90.00
_cell.angle_gamma   90.00
#
_symmetry.space_group_name_H-M   'P 1'
#
loop_
_entity.id
_entity.type
_entity.pdbx_description
1 polymer ?
#
loop_
_entity_poly.entity_id
_entity_poly.type
_entity_poly.pdbx_seq_one_letter_code
_entity_poly.pdbx_strand_id
1 'polypeptide(L)'
;MLAALPDAITAGFFFLVWWAPQALGPHAVRTAVLIMLVEFVLVHAAGFIGRIAIERKLGLVDKLRLMLPLLLGYGLFVGAWALMWREWWPFLAFAWLVVGKLQTGTDPSLSQQEQEQQVKGFWGLSVVIYLLVAFVTVIVPMPRFGITDTDYGLPGAGLWMESPHIVVAFGAIYFSLLSLARYAVSKPVDDQSPMDHC
;
A
#
# COMPACT_ATOMS: atom_id res chain seq x y z
N MET A 1 -1.81 14.91 -7.42
CA MET A 1 -2.69 13.97 -8.15
C MET A 1 -1.98 12.68 -8.53
N LEU A 2 -0.84 12.72 -9.24
CA LEU A 2 -0.10 11.49 -9.63
C LEU A 2 0.36 10.62 -8.44
N ALA A 3 0.69 11.22 -7.30
CA ALA A 3 1.14 10.49 -6.11
C ALA A 3 0.09 9.56 -5.49
N ALA A 4 -1.20 9.81 -5.71
CA ALA A 4 -2.30 8.99 -5.19
C ALA A 4 -2.68 7.84 -6.14
N LEU A 5 -2.12 7.84 -7.35
CA LEU A 5 -2.51 6.93 -8.42
C LEU A 5 -2.18 5.46 -8.12
N PRO A 6 -1.00 5.10 -7.57
CA PRO A 6 -0.71 3.70 -7.27
C PRO A 6 -1.67 3.10 -6.25
N ASP A 7 -2.00 3.85 -5.20
CA ASP A 7 -2.96 3.43 -4.18
C ASP A 7 -4.39 3.37 -4.77
N ALA A 8 -4.79 4.34 -5.61
CA ALA A 8 -6.10 4.32 -6.28
C ALA A 8 -6.29 3.11 -7.19
N ILE A 9 -5.28 2.77 -8.00
CA ILE A 9 -5.31 1.61 -8.89
C ILE A 9 -5.40 0.33 -8.05
N THR A 10 -4.61 0.24 -6.98
CA THR A 10 -4.61 -0.92 -6.10
C THR A 10 -5.96 -1.06 -5.40
N ALA A 11 -6.54 0.04 -4.91
CA ALA A 11 -7.90 0.05 -4.35
C ALA A 11 -8.95 -0.43 -5.35
N GLY A 12 -8.89 0.06 -6.60
CA GLY A 12 -9.78 -0.36 -7.68
C GLY A 12 -9.67 -1.86 -7.97
N PHE A 13 -8.45 -2.40 -8.00
CA PHE A 13 -8.22 -3.84 -8.11
C PHE A 13 -8.90 -4.60 -6.95
N PHE A 14 -8.68 -4.21 -5.69
CA PHE A 14 -9.31 -4.88 -4.55
C PHE A 14 -10.83 -4.80 -4.58
N PHE A 15 -11.42 -3.66 -4.96
CA PHE A 15 -12.87 -3.54 -5.13
C PHE A 15 -13.41 -4.48 -6.20
N LEU A 16 -12.73 -4.59 -7.35
CA LEU A 16 -13.13 -5.50 -8.41
C LEU A 16 -13.03 -6.96 -7.96
N VAL A 17 -11.96 -7.34 -7.25
CA VAL A 17 -11.82 -8.69 -6.66
C VAL A 17 -12.92 -8.95 -5.63
N TRP A 18 -13.30 -7.95 -4.83
CA TRP A 18 -14.34 -8.11 -3.82
C TRP A 18 -15.71 -8.30 -4.47
N TRP A 19 -16.03 -7.49 -5.47
CA TRP A 19 -17.34 -7.47 -6.11
C TRP A 19 -17.56 -8.63 -7.09
N ALA A 20 -16.58 -8.88 -7.97
CA ALA A 20 -16.68 -9.84 -9.06
C ALA A 20 -15.31 -10.47 -9.39
N PRO A 21 -14.76 -11.32 -8.50
CA PRO A 21 -13.44 -11.93 -8.69
C PRO A 21 -13.35 -12.73 -10.00
N GLN A 22 -14.44 -13.36 -10.44
CA GLN A 22 -14.52 -14.13 -11.69
C GLN A 22 -14.23 -13.29 -12.94
N ALA A 23 -14.44 -11.97 -12.91
CA ALA A 23 -14.11 -11.08 -14.02
C ALA A 23 -12.60 -10.92 -14.23
N LEU A 24 -11.80 -11.16 -13.18
CA LEU A 24 -10.34 -11.03 -13.18
C LEU A 24 -9.62 -12.38 -13.28
N GLY A 25 -10.38 -13.48 -13.34
CA GLY A 25 -9.87 -14.85 -13.45
C GLY A 25 -9.72 -15.58 -12.11
N PRO A 26 -9.39 -16.88 -12.15
CA PRO A 26 -9.45 -17.79 -11.00
C PRO A 26 -8.43 -17.47 -9.90
N HIS A 27 -7.37 -16.72 -10.22
CA HIS A 27 -6.31 -16.39 -9.27
C HIS A 27 -6.47 -15.01 -8.62
N ALA A 28 -7.53 -14.25 -8.95
CA ALA A 28 -7.68 -12.87 -8.52
C ALA A 28 -7.69 -12.71 -6.99
N VAL A 29 -8.38 -13.60 -6.27
CA VAL A 29 -8.42 -13.62 -4.80
C VAL A 29 -7.03 -13.93 -4.22
N ARG A 30 -6.34 -14.94 -4.74
CA ARG A 30 -4.95 -15.26 -4.35
C ARG A 30 -4.03 -14.06 -4.56
N THR A 31 -4.16 -13.38 -5.69
CA THR A 31 -3.40 -12.17 -5.99
C THR A 31 -3.65 -11.07 -4.97
N ALA A 32 -4.91 -10.82 -4.60
CA ALA A 32 -5.24 -9.84 -3.58
C ALA A 32 -4.64 -10.17 -2.21
N VAL A 33 -4.67 -11.44 -1.78
CA VAL A 33 -4.05 -11.87 -0.51
C VAL A 33 -2.53 -11.62 -0.55
N LEU A 34 -1.84 -11.97 -1.64
CA LEU A 34 -0.40 -11.73 -1.78
C LEU A 34 -0.05 -10.25 -1.74
N ILE A 35 -0.83 -9.40 -2.42
CA ILE A 35 -0.60 -7.96 -2.40
C ILE A 35 -0.68 -7.43 -0.96
N MET A 36 -1.64 -7.90 -0.15
CA MET A 36 -1.73 -7.49 1.26
C MET A 36 -0.58 -8.03 2.12
N LEU A 37 -0.09 -9.25 1.87
CA LEU A 37 1.10 -9.77 2.56
C LEU A 37 2.35 -8.93 2.22
N VAL A 38 2.50 -8.57 0.95
CA VAL A 38 3.58 -7.68 0.49
C VAL A 38 3.44 -6.30 1.13
N GLU A 39 2.22 -5.74 1.17
CA GLU A 39 1.97 -4.43 1.79
C GLU A 39 2.27 -4.43 3.29
N PHE A 40 1.92 -5.51 4.01
CA PHE A 40 2.28 -5.66 5.42
C PHE A 40 3.79 -5.47 5.63
N VAL A 41 4.60 -6.12 4.80
CA VAL A 41 6.06 -6.00 4.84
C VAL A 41 6.50 -4.59 4.48
N LEU A 42 5.90 -4.02 3.43
CA LEU A 42 6.29 -2.72 2.92
C LEU A 42 5.94 -1.56 3.87
N VAL A 43 4.85 -1.63 4.62
CA VAL A 43 4.49 -0.63 5.64
C VAL A 43 5.62 -0.44 6.67
N HIS A 44 6.34 -1.52 7.01
CA HIS A 44 7.51 -1.46 7.89
C HIS A 44 8.72 -0.82 7.21
N ALA A 45 8.94 -1.16 5.94
CA ALA A 45 10.05 -0.64 5.14
C ALA A 45 9.88 0.85 4.78
N ALA A 46 8.63 1.29 4.61
CA ALA A 46 8.29 2.59 4.02
C ALA A 46 8.88 3.78 4.80
N GLY A 47 8.94 3.71 6.13
CA GLY A 47 9.53 4.78 6.94
C GLY A 47 11.02 5.00 6.64
N PHE A 48 11.78 3.92 6.50
CA PHE A 48 13.21 3.97 6.16
C PHE A 48 13.43 4.35 4.70
N ILE A 49 12.70 3.73 3.78
CA ILE A 49 12.77 4.02 2.34
C ILE A 49 12.46 5.49 2.07
N GLY A 50 11.39 6.03 2.66
CA GLY A 50 11.01 7.43 2.51
C GLY A 50 12.08 8.38 3.02
N ARG A 51 12.65 8.11 4.22
CA ARG A 51 13.72 8.94 4.79
C ARG A 51 14.97 8.98 3.92
N ILE A 52 15.40 7.83 3.38
CA ILE A 52 16.57 7.76 2.49
C ILE A 52 16.30 8.52 1.18
N ALA A 53 15.07 8.42 0.65
CA ALA A 53 14.68 9.05 -0.61
C ALA A 53 14.81 10.58 -0.56
N ILE A 54 14.41 11.21 0.55
CA ILE A 54 14.38 12.67 0.70
C ILE A 54 15.71 13.27 1.20
N GLU A 55 16.70 12.46 1.58
CA GLU A 55 17.98 12.98 2.05
C GLU A 55 18.74 13.71 0.93
N ARG A 56 18.98 15.01 1.10
CA ARG A 56 19.60 15.86 0.07
C ARG A 56 21.11 15.72 0.00
N LYS A 57 21.74 15.30 1.11
CA LYS A 57 23.20 15.13 1.18
C LYS A 57 23.71 13.90 0.43
N LEU A 58 22.82 12.95 0.13
CA LEU A 58 23.19 11.71 -0.53
C LEU A 58 23.00 11.81 -2.05
N GLY A 59 24.03 11.42 -2.80
CA GLY A 59 23.91 11.18 -4.24
C GLY A 59 23.03 9.95 -4.53
N LEU A 60 22.58 9.80 -5.78
CA LEU A 60 21.72 8.69 -6.19
C LEU A 60 22.36 7.32 -5.91
N VAL A 61 23.67 7.19 -6.13
CA VAL A 61 24.41 5.93 -5.88
C VAL A 61 24.39 5.56 -4.40
N ASP A 62 24.58 6.53 -3.51
CA ASP A 62 24.59 6.27 -2.07
C ASP A 62 23.19 5.97 -1.54
N LYS A 63 22.15 6.64 -2.08
CA LYS A 63 20.75 6.28 -1.81
C LYS A 63 20.47 4.84 -2.21
N LEU A 64 20.87 4.43 -3.42
CA LEU A 64 20.69 3.05 -3.88
C LEU A 64 21.46 2.05 -3.01
N ARG A 65 22.69 2.37 -2.59
CA ARG A 65 23.48 1.51 -1.68
C ARG A 65 22.82 1.31 -0.32
N LEU A 66 22.17 2.34 0.22
CA LEU A 66 21.44 2.24 1.49
C LEU A 66 20.08 1.56 1.34
N MET A 67 19.40 1.77 0.21
CA MET A 67 18.12 1.13 -0.09
C MET A 67 18.27 -0.36 -0.42
N LEU A 68 19.34 -0.75 -1.12
CA LEU A 68 19.55 -2.11 -1.58
C LEU A 68 19.44 -3.17 -0.46
N PRO A 69 20.15 -3.06 0.69
CA PRO A 69 20.01 -4.06 1.75
C PRO A 69 18.60 -4.07 2.36
N LEU A 70 17.91 -2.93 2.43
CA LEU A 70 16.51 -2.89 2.84
C LEU A 70 15.63 -3.67 1.84
N LEU A 71 15.72 -3.33 0.56
CA LEU A 71 14.93 -3.96 -0.50
C LEU A 71 15.22 -5.46 -0.61
N LEU A 72 16.47 -5.88 -0.45
CA LEU A 72 16.85 -7.29 -0.41
C LEU A 72 16.32 -7.97 0.85
N GLY A 73 16.48 -7.35 2.03
CA GLY A 73 15.99 -7.91 3.29
C GLY A 73 14.48 -8.13 3.26
N TYR A 74 13.70 -7.13 2.83
CA TYR A 74 12.26 -7.25 2.65
C TYR A 74 11.88 -8.15 1.46
N GLY A 75 12.68 -8.12 0.38
CA GLY A 75 12.54 -8.96 -0.79
C GLY A 75 12.72 -10.46 -0.49
N LEU A 76 13.47 -10.84 0.55
CA LEU A 76 13.56 -12.23 1.01
C LEU A 76 12.22 -12.75 1.51
N PHE A 77 11.42 -11.93 2.22
CA PHE A 77 10.06 -12.31 2.64
C PHE A 77 9.14 -12.51 1.43
N VAL A 78 9.19 -11.56 0.48
CA VAL A 78 8.44 -11.66 -0.79
C VAL A 78 8.88 -12.91 -1.57
N GLY A 79 10.18 -13.20 -1.61
CA GLY A 79 10.75 -14.37 -2.26
C GLY A 79 10.32 -15.68 -1.60
N ALA A 80 10.23 -15.72 -0.28
CA ALA A 80 9.71 -16.89 0.43
C ALA A 80 8.25 -17.18 0.04
N TRP A 81 7.40 -16.16 -0.05
CA TRP A 81 6.01 -16.33 -0.52
C TRP A 81 5.91 -16.67 -2.01
N ALA A 82 6.74 -16.04 -2.85
CA ALA A 82 6.85 -16.34 -4.27
C ALA A 82 7.18 -17.83 -4.50
N LEU A 83 8.13 -18.37 -3.74
CA LEU A 83 8.48 -19.79 -3.77
C LEU A 83 7.35 -20.68 -3.23
N MET A 84 6.75 -20.29 -2.11
CA MET A 84 5.65 -21.04 -1.48
C MET A 84 4.45 -21.20 -2.40
N TRP A 85 4.09 -20.15 -3.17
CA TRP A 85 2.94 -20.17 -4.08
C TRP A 85 3.32 -20.48 -5.51
N ARG A 86 4.62 -20.65 -5.79
CA ARG A 86 5.20 -20.89 -7.13
C ARG A 86 4.86 -19.80 -8.14
N GLU A 87 4.83 -18.56 -7.65
CA GLU A 87 4.46 -17.36 -8.42
C GLU A 87 5.60 -16.34 -8.36
N TRP A 88 6.02 -15.78 -9.50
CA TRP A 88 7.09 -14.77 -9.54
C TRP A 88 6.56 -13.33 -9.50
N TRP A 89 5.29 -13.13 -9.83
CA TRP A 89 4.68 -11.79 -9.90
C TRP A 89 4.68 -11.00 -8.57
N PRO A 90 4.76 -11.58 -7.35
CA PRO A 90 4.86 -10.80 -6.11
C PRO A 90 6.02 -9.80 -6.09
N PHE A 91 7.10 -10.07 -6.82
CA PHE A 91 8.19 -9.12 -7.01
C PHE A 91 7.75 -7.87 -7.79
N LEU A 92 6.86 -8.02 -8.78
CA LEU A 92 6.27 -6.88 -9.49
C LEU A 92 5.35 -6.07 -8.57
N ALA A 93 4.52 -6.74 -7.76
CA ALA A 93 3.66 -6.07 -6.79
C ALA A 93 4.49 -5.31 -5.75
N PHE A 94 5.58 -5.93 -5.26
CA PHE A 94 6.51 -5.26 -4.36
C PHE A 94 7.14 -4.03 -5.00
N ALA A 95 7.68 -4.14 -6.23
CA ALA A 95 8.25 -3.01 -6.95
C ALA A 95 7.21 -1.89 -7.18
N TRP A 96 5.99 -2.26 -7.57
CA TRP A 96 4.87 -1.33 -7.78
C TRP A 96 4.54 -0.54 -6.50
N LEU A 97 4.40 -1.24 -5.38
CA LEU A 97 4.07 -0.60 -4.11
C LEU A 97 5.24 0.26 -3.60
N VAL A 98 6.50 -0.17 -3.79
CA VAL A 98 7.69 0.66 -3.49
C VAL A 98 7.65 1.97 -4.25
N VAL A 99 7.32 1.95 -5.55
CA VAL A 99 7.12 3.18 -6.35
C VAL A 99 6.07 4.09 -5.70
N GLY A 100 4.95 3.54 -5.24
CA GLY A 100 3.94 4.30 -4.51
C GLY A 100 4.45 4.95 -3.22
N LYS A 101 5.35 4.28 -2.47
CA LYS A 101 5.94 4.88 -1.26
C LYS A 101 6.93 6.01 -1.58
N LEU A 102 7.72 5.83 -2.64
CA LEU A 102 8.74 6.80 -3.09
C LEU A 102 8.17 8.12 -3.63
N GLN A 103 6.90 8.15 -4.01
CA GLN A 103 6.25 9.38 -4.47
C GLN A 103 6.03 10.41 -3.33
N THR A 104 6.07 9.98 -2.07
CA THR A 104 5.91 10.84 -0.89
C THR A 104 7.15 11.70 -0.67
N GLY A 105 7.01 13.01 -0.49
CA GLY A 105 8.15 13.90 -0.22
C GLY A 105 8.96 14.28 -1.46
N THR A 106 8.43 14.04 -2.66
CA THR A 106 9.08 14.43 -3.93
C THR A 106 8.83 15.89 -4.31
N ASP A 107 8.04 16.63 -3.54
CA ASP A 107 7.78 18.04 -3.77
C ASP A 107 9.08 18.86 -3.56
N PRO A 108 9.69 19.40 -4.63
CA PRO A 108 10.96 20.10 -4.53
C PRO A 108 10.82 21.48 -3.88
N SER A 109 9.60 22.02 -3.75
CA SER A 109 9.35 23.34 -3.15
C SER A 109 9.44 23.34 -1.62
N LEU A 110 9.25 22.19 -0.99
CA LEU A 110 9.34 22.03 0.47
C LEU A 110 10.80 22.06 0.94
N SER A 111 11.04 22.55 2.16
CA SER A 111 12.33 22.40 2.85
C SER A 111 12.60 20.94 3.25
N GLN A 112 13.84 20.60 3.60
CA GLN A 112 14.19 19.25 4.06
C GLN A 112 13.40 18.85 5.33
N GLN A 113 13.17 19.79 6.24
CA GLN A 113 12.40 19.53 7.47
C GLN A 113 10.92 19.25 7.15
N GLU A 114 10.32 20.00 6.23
CA GLU A 114 8.93 19.80 5.81
C GLU A 114 8.75 18.48 5.06
N GLN A 115 9.69 18.11 4.16
CA GLN A 115 9.70 16.79 3.51
C GLN A 115 9.80 15.65 4.54
N GLU A 116 10.67 15.79 5.54
CA GLU A 116 10.78 14.81 6.62
C GLU A 116 9.50 14.68 7.44
N GLN A 117 8.87 15.80 7.79
CA GLN A 117 7.60 15.80 8.50
C GLN A 117 6.48 15.16 7.66
N GLN A 118 6.44 15.45 6.36
CA GLN A 118 5.46 14.86 5.44
C GLN A 118 5.65 13.34 5.33
N VAL A 119 6.88 12.85 5.13
CA VAL A 119 7.17 11.41 5.06
C VAL A 119 6.85 10.71 6.37
N LYS A 120 7.27 11.27 7.52
CA LYS A 120 6.97 10.71 8.85
C LYS A 120 5.47 10.70 9.13
N GLY A 121 4.78 11.81 8.84
CA GLY A 121 3.34 11.96 9.04
C GLY A 121 2.54 10.99 8.19
N PHE A 122 2.88 10.87 6.90
CA PHE A 122 2.20 9.95 6.00
C PHE A 122 2.49 8.49 6.35
N TRP A 123 3.73 8.14 6.70
CA TRP A 123 4.05 6.80 7.20
C TRP A 123 3.25 6.47 8.46
N GLY A 124 3.25 7.36 9.46
CA GLY A 124 2.48 7.17 10.70
C GLY A 124 0.98 7.01 10.43
N LEU A 125 0.42 7.86 9.57
CA LEU A 125 -0.98 7.75 9.14
C LEU A 125 -1.25 6.40 8.46
N SER A 126 -0.35 5.95 7.58
CA SER A 126 -0.52 4.66 6.89
C SER A 126 -0.52 3.47 7.86
N VAL A 127 0.31 3.51 8.91
CA VAL A 127 0.33 2.48 9.96
C VAL A 127 -0.97 2.51 10.76
N VAL A 128 -1.43 3.70 11.17
CA VAL A 128 -2.69 3.85 11.92
C VAL A 128 -3.88 3.34 11.10
N ILE A 129 -3.99 3.75 9.83
CA ILE A 129 -5.05 3.26 8.93
C ILE A 129 -4.96 1.74 8.77
N TYR A 130 -3.75 1.19 8.55
CA TYR A 130 -3.55 -0.25 8.41
C TYR A 130 -4.09 -1.01 9.63
N LEU A 131 -3.69 -0.59 10.83
CA LEU A 131 -4.13 -1.21 12.07
C LEU A 131 -5.64 -1.08 12.28
N LEU A 132 -6.19 0.13 12.13
CA LEU A 132 -7.62 0.37 12.33
C LEU A 132 -8.46 -0.48 11.37
N VAL A 133 -8.12 -0.50 10.08
CA VAL A 133 -8.89 -1.27 9.10
C VAL A 133 -8.70 -2.78 9.31
N ALA A 134 -7.51 -3.23 9.70
CA ALA A 134 -7.29 -4.63 10.09
C ALA A 134 -8.22 -5.03 11.25
N PHE A 135 -8.29 -4.26 12.33
CA PHE A 135 -9.18 -4.56 13.45
C PHE A 135 -10.66 -4.49 13.04
N VAL A 136 -11.07 -3.46 12.29
CA VAL A 136 -12.45 -3.31 11.83
C VAL A 136 -12.88 -4.50 10.96
N THR A 137 -12.05 -4.93 10.02
CA THR A 137 -12.39 -6.03 9.10
C THR A 137 -12.40 -7.40 9.76
N VAL A 138 -11.66 -7.58 10.86
CA VAL A 138 -11.69 -8.81 11.66
C VAL A 138 -12.91 -8.86 12.59
N ILE A 139 -13.31 -7.72 13.17
CA ILE A 139 -14.39 -7.66 14.18
C ILE A 139 -15.76 -7.52 13.53
N VAL A 140 -15.87 -6.67 12.50
CA VAL A 140 -17.13 -6.42 11.80
C VAL A 140 -17.28 -7.47 10.70
N PRO A 141 -18.43 -8.15 10.61
CA PRO A 141 -18.65 -9.16 9.57
C PRO A 141 -18.65 -8.48 8.19
N MET A 142 -17.56 -8.69 7.44
CA MET A 142 -17.43 -8.15 6.09
C MET A 142 -18.30 -8.95 5.12
N PRO A 143 -19.07 -8.29 4.24
CA PRO A 143 -19.83 -9.00 3.23
C PRO A 143 -18.89 -9.76 2.29
N ARG A 144 -19.27 -10.97 1.89
CA ARG A 144 -18.50 -11.80 0.96
C ARG A 144 -18.51 -11.27 -0.47
N PHE A 145 -19.60 -10.61 -0.87
CA PHE A 145 -19.90 -10.23 -2.26
C PHE A 145 -19.60 -11.39 -3.22
N GLY A 146 -18.74 -11.21 -4.22
CA GLY A 146 -18.43 -12.22 -5.23
C GLY A 146 -17.50 -13.34 -4.74
N ILE A 147 -16.98 -13.26 -3.50
CA ILE A 147 -16.06 -14.24 -2.93
C ILE A 147 -16.87 -15.30 -2.17
N THR A 148 -17.54 -16.18 -2.91
CA THR A 148 -18.44 -17.21 -2.36
C THR A 148 -17.82 -18.59 -2.25
N ASP A 149 -16.76 -18.87 -3.02
CA ASP A 149 -16.10 -20.16 -3.00
C ASP A 149 -15.16 -20.29 -1.79
N THR A 150 -14.95 -21.51 -1.33
CA THR A 150 -14.02 -21.81 -0.23
C THR A 150 -12.66 -22.26 -0.72
N ASP A 151 -12.52 -22.64 -1.99
CA ASP A 151 -11.28 -23.14 -2.56
C ASP A 151 -10.75 -22.23 -3.67
N TYR A 152 -10.05 -21.17 -3.25
CA TYR A 152 -9.23 -20.34 -4.13
C TYR A 152 -7.80 -20.87 -4.28
N GLY A 153 -7.54 -22.12 -3.88
CA GLY A 153 -6.22 -22.73 -3.85
C GLY A 153 -5.22 -21.91 -3.04
N LEU A 154 -5.64 -21.37 -1.89
CA LEU A 154 -4.77 -20.63 -0.97
C LEU A 154 -4.08 -21.65 -0.05
N PRO A 155 -2.74 -21.78 -0.09
CA PRO A 155 -2.06 -22.72 0.79
C PRO A 155 -1.82 -22.09 2.17
N GLY A 156 -1.78 -22.93 3.20
CA GLY A 156 -1.56 -22.53 4.58
C GLY A 156 -2.84 -22.49 5.41
N ALA A 157 -2.75 -21.89 6.60
CA ALA A 157 -3.85 -21.74 7.55
C ALA A 157 -3.91 -20.30 8.06
N GLY A 158 -5.03 -19.94 8.69
CA GLY A 158 -5.24 -18.62 9.26
C GLY A 158 -6.36 -17.83 8.58
N LEU A 159 -6.77 -16.74 9.24
CA LEU A 159 -8.00 -16.02 8.92
C LEU A 159 -8.12 -15.60 7.46
N TRP A 160 -7.03 -15.11 6.86
CA TRP A 160 -7.04 -14.62 5.47
C TRP A 160 -7.09 -15.75 4.42
N MET A 161 -6.65 -16.95 4.78
CA MET A 161 -6.69 -18.12 3.90
C MET A 161 -8.05 -18.80 4.00
N GLU A 162 -8.60 -18.88 5.22
CA GLU A 162 -9.90 -19.49 5.50
C GLU A 162 -11.09 -18.57 5.14
N SER A 163 -10.89 -17.25 5.20
CA SER A 163 -11.91 -16.24 4.92
C SER A 163 -11.33 -15.08 4.10
N PRO A 164 -10.98 -15.33 2.82
CA PRO A 164 -10.23 -14.36 2.00
C PRO A 164 -10.99 -13.07 1.71
N HIS A 165 -12.33 -13.09 1.73
CA HIS A 165 -13.14 -11.88 1.60
C HIS A 165 -12.79 -10.81 2.64
N ILE A 166 -12.33 -11.19 3.84
CA ILE A 166 -11.91 -10.26 4.89
C ILE A 166 -10.69 -9.44 4.45
N VAL A 167 -9.65 -10.09 3.95
CA VAL A 167 -8.41 -9.41 3.53
C VAL A 167 -8.60 -8.64 2.22
N VAL A 168 -9.50 -9.12 1.35
CA VAL A 168 -9.85 -8.37 0.14
C VAL A 168 -10.60 -7.08 0.50
N ALA A 169 -11.59 -7.16 1.41
CA ALA A 169 -12.28 -5.98 1.93
C ALA A 169 -11.30 -5.02 2.63
N PHE A 170 -10.36 -5.57 3.42
CA PHE A 170 -9.29 -4.80 4.04
C PHE A 170 -8.47 -4.03 3.00
N GLY A 171 -7.93 -4.71 1.97
CA GLY A 171 -7.17 -4.04 0.92
C GLY A 171 -7.97 -2.94 0.22
N ALA A 172 -9.25 -3.19 -0.10
CA ALA A 172 -10.12 -2.19 -0.73
C ALA A 172 -10.24 -0.93 0.13
N ILE A 173 -10.54 -1.07 1.43
CA ILE A 173 -10.72 0.06 2.34
C ILE A 173 -9.37 0.76 2.61
N TYR A 174 -8.32 -0.01 2.87
CA TYR A 174 -6.98 0.50 3.18
C TYR A 174 -6.42 1.37 2.07
N PHE A 175 -6.34 0.84 0.84
CA PHE A 175 -5.78 1.58 -0.29
C PHE A 175 -6.67 2.76 -0.71
N SER A 176 -7.99 2.67 -0.50
CA SER A 176 -8.89 3.82 -0.70
C SER A 176 -8.57 4.96 0.26
N LEU A 177 -8.44 4.66 1.56
CA LEU A 177 -8.11 5.66 2.57
C LEU A 177 -6.72 6.26 2.34
N LEU A 178 -5.73 5.45 1.94
CA LEU A 178 -4.41 5.97 1.55
C LEU A 178 -4.48 6.90 0.35
N SER A 179 -5.20 6.49 -0.70
CA SER A 179 -5.35 7.31 -1.91
C SER A 179 -6.02 8.65 -1.58
N LEU A 180 -7.09 8.63 -0.77
CA LEU A 180 -7.78 9.83 -0.29
C LEU A 180 -6.86 10.71 0.57
N ALA A 181 -6.10 10.13 1.49
CA ALA A 181 -5.15 10.86 2.32
C ALA A 181 -4.08 11.56 1.47
N ARG A 182 -3.51 10.86 0.48
CA ARG A 182 -2.55 11.47 -0.46
C ARG A 182 -3.18 12.57 -1.29
N TYR A 183 -4.39 12.35 -1.78
CA TYR A 183 -5.10 13.34 -2.56
C TYR A 183 -5.36 14.62 -1.75
N ALA A 184 -5.82 14.48 -0.50
CA ALA A 184 -6.08 15.59 0.40
C ALA A 184 -4.80 16.41 0.70
N VAL A 185 -3.67 15.74 0.94
CA VAL A 185 -2.37 16.40 1.18
C VAL A 185 -1.79 17.04 -0.08
N SER A 186 -2.17 16.55 -1.27
CA SER A 186 -1.67 17.07 -2.55
C SER A 186 -2.43 18.31 -3.07
N LYS A 187 -3.51 18.74 -2.41
CA LYS A 187 -4.27 19.93 -2.85
C LYS A 187 -3.53 21.21 -2.41
N PRO A 188 -3.24 22.15 -3.32
CA PRO A 188 -2.72 23.47 -2.93
C PRO A 188 -3.77 24.23 -2.10
N VAL A 189 -3.29 25.09 -1.20
CA VAL A 189 -4.08 25.83 -0.18
C VAL A 189 -4.96 26.96 -0.78
N ASP A 190 -5.02 27.11 -2.11
CA ASP A 190 -5.65 28.25 -2.81
C ASP A 190 -7.18 28.34 -2.76
N ASP A 191 -7.88 27.51 -1.97
CA ASP A 191 -9.35 27.60 -1.81
C ASP A 191 -9.78 28.24 -0.47
N GLN A 192 -8.84 28.80 0.30
CA GLN A 192 -9.13 29.73 1.39
C GLN A 192 -8.82 31.15 0.93
N SER A 193 -9.65 31.68 0.02
CA SER A 193 -9.70 33.11 -0.21
C SER A 193 -10.05 33.78 1.13
N PRO A 194 -9.21 34.68 1.68
CA PRO A 194 -9.68 35.54 2.76
C PRO A 194 -10.83 36.34 2.17
N MET A 195 -12.02 36.17 2.74
CA MET A 195 -13.12 37.11 2.54
C MET A 195 -12.68 38.42 3.19
N ASP A 196 -11.87 39.19 2.47
CA ASP A 196 -11.73 40.62 2.62
C ASP A 196 -13.09 41.23 2.25
N HIS A 197 -14.01 41.20 3.20
CA HIS A 197 -15.19 42.04 3.18
C HIS A 197 -15.05 43.09 4.28
N CYS A 198 -14.54 44.24 3.82
CA CYS A 198 -14.83 45.62 4.22
C CYS A 198 -14.72 45.98 5.70
#